data_AF-A0A376LI42-F1
#
_entry.id   AF-A0A376LI42-F1
#
_cell.length_a   1.000
_cell.length_b   1.000
_cell.length_c   1.000
_cell.angle_alpha   90.00
_cell.angle_beta   90.00
_cell.angle_gamma   90.00
#
_symmetry.space_group_name_H-M   'P 1'
#
loop_
_entity.id
_entity.type
_entity.pdbx_description
1 polymer ?
#
loop_
_entity_poly.entity_id
_entity_poly.type
_entity_poly.pdbx_seq_one_letter_code
_entity_poly.pdbx_strand_id
1 'polypeptide(L)' 'MSTMNVLICQQPKELVWKQREIPIPGDNEALIKIKSVGICGTDIHAWVEINHFLVIHGF' A
#
# COMPACT_ATOMS: atom_id res chain seq x y z
N MET A 1 -11.44 7.08 -19.77
CA MET A 1 -10.71 7.54 -18.57
C MET A 1 -9.47 6.67 -18.43
N SER A 2 -8.33 7.26 -18.08
CA SER A 2 -7.06 6.54 -17.95
C SER A 2 -7.00 5.82 -16.60
N THR A 3 -6.59 4.54 -16.60
CA THR A 3 -6.49 3.71 -15.38
C THR A 3 -5.03 3.39 -15.04
N MET A 4 -4.82 2.94 -13.81
CA MET A 4 -3.56 2.42 -13.28
C MET A 4 -3.76 1.09 -12.57
N ASN A 5 -2.71 0.27 -12.57
CA ASN A 5 -2.63 -0.94 -11.75
C ASN A 5 -2.39 -0.57 -10.28
N VAL A 6 -3.13 -1.20 -9.39
CA VAL A 6 -2.90 -1.13 -7.94
C VAL A 6 -2.92 -2.53 -7.35
N LEU A 7 -1.97 -2.80 -6.46
CA LEU A 7 -1.97 -4.00 -5.62
C LEU A 7 -2.59 -3.65 -4.28
N ILE A 8 -3.64 -4.35 -3.88
CA ILE A 8 -4.41 -4.06 -2.67
C ILE A 8 -4.39 -5.29 -1.77
N CYS A 9 -4.03 -5.12 -0.51
CA CYS A 9 -4.30 -6.10 0.53
C CYS A 9 -5.78 -5.99 0.90
N GLN A 10 -6.62 -6.86 0.34
CA GLN A 10 -8.07 -6.79 0.55
C GLN A 10 -8.44 -7.31 1.94
N GLN A 11 -7.71 -8.33 2.40
CA GLN A 11 -7.71 -8.88 3.73
C GLN A 11 -6.35 -9.55 3.96
N PRO A 12 -5.99 -9.90 5.20
CA PRO A 12 -4.75 -10.62 5.42
C PRO A 12 -4.65 -11.88 4.57
N LYS A 13 -3.44 -12.14 4.07
CA LYS A 13 -3.09 -13.23 3.15
C LYS A 13 -3.72 -13.10 1.76
N GLU A 14 -4.42 -12.00 1.46
CA GLU A 14 -5.05 -11.77 0.16
C GLU A 14 -4.60 -10.44 -0.47
N LEU A 15 -3.72 -10.56 -1.47
CA LEU A 15 -3.32 -9.44 -2.33
C LEU A 15 -4.00 -9.56 -3.69
N VAL A 16 -4.67 -8.49 -4.12
CA VAL A 16 -5.44 -8.46 -5.37
C VAL A 16 -4.96 -7.30 -6.23
N TRP A 17 -4.66 -7.59 -7.50
CA TRP A 17 -4.45 -6.58 -8.52
C TRP A 17 -5.79 -6.02 -8.99
N LYS A 18 -5.94 -4.70 -8.99
CA LYS A 18 -7.12 -4.01 -9.52
C LYS A 18 -6.71 -2.89 -10.46
N GLN A 19 -7.59 -2.58 -11.41
CA GLN A 19 -7.54 -1.32 -12.16
C GLN A 19 -8.27 -0.25 -11.35
N ARG A 20 -7.69 0.94 -11.26
CA ARG A 20 -8.35 2.13 -10.71
C ARG A 20 -8.09 3.32 -11.60
N GLU A 21 -8.94 4.34 -11.52
CA GLU A 21 -8.68 5.61 -12.18
C GLU A 21 -7.42 6.27 -11.61
N ILE A 22 -6.70 6.99 -12.47
CA ILE A 22 -5.56 7.79 -12.02
C ILE A 22 -6.11 8.94 -11.16
N PRO A 23 -5.62 9.12 -9.91
CA PRO A 23 -6.12 10.16 -9.02
C PRO A 23 -5.74 11.55 -9.52
N ILE A 24 -6.58 12.54 -9.21
CA ILE A 24 -6.34 13.96 -9.48
C ILE A 24 -5.79 14.57 -8.17
N PRO A 25 -4.57 15.14 -8.17
CA PRO A 25 -4.00 15.73 -6.96
C PRO A 25 -4.77 16.99 -6.55
N GLY A 26 -4.92 17.21 -5.24
CA GLY A 26 -5.43 18.48 -4.69
C GLY A 26 -4.39 19.60 -4.70
N ASP A 27 -4.77 20.78 -4.16
CA ASP A 27 -3.99 22.03 -4.25
C ASP A 27 -2.55 21.94 -3.69
N ASN A 28 -2.25 20.99 -2.80
CA ASN A 28 -0.92 20.80 -2.20
C ASN A 28 -0.39 19.37 -2.35
N GLU A 29 -0.83 18.65 -3.38
CA GLU A 29 -0.40 17.28 -3.66
C GLU A 29 0.33 17.21 -5.00
N ALA A 30 1.22 16.21 -5.13
CA ALA A 30 1.89 15.92 -6.39
C ALA A 30 1.49 14.54 -6.89
N LEU A 31 1.17 14.43 -8.18
CA LEU A 31 0.94 13.13 -8.83
C LEU A 31 2.27 12.58 -9.35
N ILE A 32 2.71 11.45 -8.78
CA ILE A 32 4.00 10.82 -9.11
C ILE A 32 3.77 9.50 -9.82
N LYS A 33 4.44 9.30 -10.97
CA LYS A 33 4.48 8.00 -11.65
C LYS A 33 5.52 7.10 -10.99
N ILE A 34 5.05 6.11 -10.24
CA ILE A 34 5.90 5.10 -9.59
C ILE A 34 6.58 4.23 -10.66
N LYS A 35 7.92 4.14 -10.61
CA LYS A 35 8.71 3.22 -11.45
C LYS A 35 8.98 1.88 -10.75
N SER A 36 9.16 1.91 -9.43
CA SER A 36 9.49 0.77 -8.59
C SER A 36 9.16 1.09 -7.14
N VAL A 37 8.81 0.07 -6.36
CA VAL A 37 8.54 0.18 -4.92
C VAL A 37 9.24 -0.97 -4.20
N GLY A 38 9.86 -0.68 -3.06
CA GLY A 38 10.41 -1.71 -2.17
C GLY A 38 9.37 -2.18 -1.16
N ILE A 39 9.50 -3.40 -0.69
CA ILE A 39 8.66 -3.96 0.38
C ILE A 39 9.45 -3.88 1.70
N CYS A 40 8.82 -3.32 2.73
CA CYS A 40 9.35 -3.27 4.08
C CYS A 40 8.67 -4.32 4.97
N GLY A 41 9.23 -4.57 6.16
CA GLY A 41 8.61 -5.47 7.15
C GLY A 41 7.18 -5.05 7.50
N THR A 42 6.88 -3.75 7.55
CA THR A 42 5.53 -3.23 7.84
C THR A 42 4.48 -3.67 6.82
N ASP A 43 4.85 -3.78 5.54
CA ASP A 43 3.94 -4.26 4.50
C ASP A 43 3.63 -5.75 4.69
N ILE A 44 4.64 -6.53 5.11
CA ILE A 44 4.48 -7.94 5.43
C ILE A 44 3.57 -8.10 6.65
N HIS A 45 3.79 -7.31 7.71
CA HIS A 45 2.94 -7.32 8.91
C HIS A 45 1.47 -7.02 8.58
N ALA A 46 1.21 -6.08 7.68
CA ALA A 46 -0.14 -5.79 7.19
C ALA A 46 -0.74 -6.98 6.42
N TRP A 47 0.08 -7.70 5.65
CA TRP A 47 -0.37 -8.86 4.88
C TRP A 47 -0.60 -10.11 5.73
N VAL A 48 0.25 -10.47 6.70
CA VAL A 48 0.15 -11.80 7.37
C VAL A 48 -0.92 -11.91 8.47
N GLU A 49 -1.53 -10.79 8.86
CA GLU A 49 -2.33 -10.62 10.08
C GLU A 49 -1.51 -10.81 11.35
N ILE A 50 -0.99 -9.72 11.90
CA ILE A 50 -0.46 -9.70 13.25
C ILE A 50 -1.17 -8.59 14.02
N ASN A 51 -2.22 -8.97 14.76
CA ASN A 51 -2.73 -8.21 15.90
C ASN A 51 -1.68 -8.16 17.04
N HIS A 52 -0.46 -7.75 16.72
CA HIS A 52 0.60 -7.47 17.66
C HIS A 52 1.21 -6.13 17.27
N PHE A 53 0.39 -5.11 17.49
CA PHE A 53 0.76 -3.95 18.28
C PHE A 53 2.22 -4.00 18.75
N LEU A 54 3.04 -3.10 18.21
CA LEU A 54 3.94 -2.28 19.01
C LEU A 54 4.45 -2.97 20.30
N VAL A 55 5.40 -3.90 20.17
CA VAL A 55 6.44 -4.09 21.19
C VAL A 55 7.70 -3.44 20.66
N ILE A 56 7.63 -2.12 20.48
CA ILE A 56 8.77 -1.27 20.80
C ILE A 56 8.71 -1.04 22.31
N HIS A 57 8.78 -2.13 23.10
CA HIS A 57 9.33 -2.03 24.43
C HIS A 57 10.84 -2.18 24.26
N GLY A 58 11.54 -1.05 24.31
CA GLY A 58 12.96 -0.96 24.56
C GLY A 58 13.85 -1.35 23.39
N PHE A 59 14.17 -0.38 22.54
CA PHE A 59 15.53 0.18 22.47
C PHE A 59 15.42 1.67 22.10
#